data_AF-A0A921FY13-F1
#
_entry.id   AF-A0A921FY13-F1
#
_cell.length_a   1.000
_cell.length_b   1.000
_cell.length_c   1.000
_cell.angle_alpha   90.00
_cell.angle_beta   90.00
_cell.angle_gamma   90.00
#
_symmetry.space_group_name_H-M   'P 1'
#
loop_
_entity.id
_entity.type
_entity.pdbx_description
1 polymer ?
#
loop_
_entity_poly.entity_id
_entity_poly.type
_entity_poly.pdbx_seq_one_letter_code
_entity_poly.pdbx_strand_id
1 'polypeptide(L)'
;MTMKRKKVSVIGSGFTGATTAFLLAQKELCDVVIVDIPQMENPTKGKALDMLEAGPVQGFDANIIGTSDYADTKDSDIVIITAGIARKPGMSRDDLVQTNQKVMKIVTSEIVKHSPNTTIIVLTNPV
;
A
#
# COMPACT_ATOMS: atom_id res chain seq x y z
N MET A 1 -26.78 -10.36 -8.32
CA MET A 1 -25.37 -10.55 -7.90
C MET A 1 -25.04 -9.46 -6.91
N THR A 2 -24.65 -9.79 -5.68
CA THR A 2 -24.13 -8.80 -4.73
C THR A 2 -22.81 -8.26 -5.27
N MET A 3 -22.70 -6.95 -5.44
CA MET A 3 -21.44 -6.32 -5.84
C MET A 3 -20.44 -6.52 -4.71
N LYS A 4 -19.40 -7.33 -4.93
CA LYS A 4 -18.30 -7.50 -3.97
C LYS A 4 -17.52 -6.18 -3.91
N ARG A 5 -17.40 -5.58 -2.72
CA ARG A 5 -16.56 -4.40 -2.51
C ARG A 5 -15.12 -4.74 -2.92
N LYS A 6 -14.49 -3.84 -3.67
CA LYS A 6 -13.13 -4.03 -4.18
C LYS A 6 -12.13 -3.97 -3.04
N LYS A 7 -11.01 -4.69 -3.17
CA LYS A 7 -9.91 -4.70 -2.20
C LYS A 7 -8.63 -4.17 -2.85
N VAL A 8 -8.03 -3.15 -2.27
CA VAL A 8 -6.77 -2.56 -2.75
C VAL A 8 -5.70 -2.67 -1.69
N SER A 9 -4.54 -3.22 -2.06
CA SER A 9 -3.37 -3.20 -1.17
C SER A 9 -2.43 -2.06 -1.56
N VAL A 10 -1.99 -1.27 -0.58
CA VAL A 10 -0.99 -0.21 -0.75
C VAL A 10 0.29 -0.64 -0.06
N ILE A 11 1.35 -0.84 -0.84
CA ILE A 11 2.66 -1.25 -0.31
C ILE A 11 3.48 0.02 -0.03
N GLY A 12 3.87 0.18 1.23
CA GLY A 12 4.52 1.36 1.80
C GLY A 12 3.50 2.25 2.52
N SER A 13 3.73 2.52 3.81
CA SER A 13 2.90 3.41 4.64
C SER A 13 3.44 4.85 4.69
N GLY A 14 4.45 5.18 3.88
CA GLY A 14 4.99 6.54 3.77
C GLY A 14 3.94 7.58 3.35
N PHE A 15 4.30 8.86 3.27
CA PHE A 15 3.34 9.94 2.98
C PHE A 15 2.45 9.65 1.77
N THR A 16 3.04 9.23 0.65
CA THR A 16 2.30 8.88 -0.56
C THR A 16 1.33 7.72 -0.32
N GLY A 17 1.79 6.61 0.25
CA GLY A 17 0.95 5.44 0.50
C GLY A 17 -0.20 5.73 1.46
N ALA A 18 0.07 6.46 2.54
CA ALA A 18 -0.96 6.89 3.49
C ALA A 18 -2.01 7.80 2.84
N THR A 19 -1.59 8.80 2.06
CA THR A 19 -2.53 9.66 1.33
C THR A 19 -3.33 8.88 0.29
N THR A 20 -2.70 7.98 -0.46
CA THR A 20 -3.40 7.10 -1.42
C THR A 20 -4.44 6.25 -0.72
N ALA A 21 -4.08 5.56 0.37
CA ALA A 21 -5.00 4.72 1.13
C ALA A 21 -6.21 5.52 1.65
N PHE A 22 -5.96 6.69 2.25
CA PHE A 22 -7.02 7.53 2.77
C PHE A 22 -7.96 8.06 1.68
N LEU A 23 -7.43 8.51 0.54
CA LEU A 23 -8.25 8.99 -0.58
C LEU A 23 -9.09 7.87 -1.22
N LEU A 24 -8.56 6.66 -1.29
CA LEU A 24 -9.30 5.49 -1.79
C LEU A 24 -10.51 5.18 -0.89
N ALA A 25 -10.29 5.18 0.43
CA ALA A 25 -11.32 4.93 1.42
C ALA A 25 -12.36 6.05 1.48
N GLN A 26 -11.92 7.32 1.50
CA GLN A 26 -12.80 8.49 1.55
C GLN A 26 -13.72 8.59 0.32
N LYS A 27 -13.29 8.05 -0.83
CA LYS A 27 -14.08 7.97 -2.06
C LYS A 27 -14.91 6.69 -2.16
N GLU A 28 -14.91 5.85 -1.13
CA GLU A 28 -15.62 4.57 -1.04
C GLU A 28 -15.33 3.62 -2.22
N LEU A 29 -14.12 3.70 -2.78
CA LEU A 29 -13.76 2.92 -3.96
C LEU A 29 -13.47 1.45 -3.61
N CYS A 30 -12.98 1.20 -2.39
CA CYS A 30 -12.50 -0.10 -1.96
C CYS A 30 -12.24 -0.16 -0.45
N ASP A 31 -12.14 -1.38 0.07
CA ASP A 31 -11.44 -1.65 1.33
C ASP A 31 -9.93 -1.68 1.08
N VAL A 32 -9.14 -1.20 2.04
CA VAL A 32 -7.70 -0.95 1.88
C VAL A 32 -6.87 -1.77 2.88
N VAL A 33 -5.79 -2.36 2.39
CA VAL A 33 -4.73 -2.97 3.20
C VAL A 33 -3.44 -2.19 2.99
N ILE A 34 -2.92 -1.56 4.05
CA ILE A 34 -1.63 -0.87 4.01
C ILE A 34 -0.58 -1.83 4.56
N VAL A 35 0.39 -2.19 3.73
CA VAL A 35 1.49 -3.10 4.10
C VAL A 35 2.79 -2.31 4.17
N ASP A 36 3.57 -2.49 5.22
CA ASP A 36 4.92 -1.96 5.31
C ASP A 36 5.88 -3.00 5.90
N ILE A 37 7.17 -2.68 5.94
CA ILE A 37 8.18 -3.55 6.54
C ILE A 37 7.89 -3.81 8.03
N PRO A 38 8.34 -4.93 8.60
CA PRO A 38 8.07 -5.27 10.01
C PRO A 38 8.44 -4.17 11.02
N GLN A 39 9.50 -3.40 10.76
CA GLN A 39 9.91 -2.27 11.60
C GLN A 39 8.86 -1.13 11.65
N MET A 40 7.99 -1.07 10.63
CA MET A 40 6.94 -0.07 10.48
C MET A 40 5.54 -0.61 10.78
N GLU A 41 5.39 -1.84 11.29
CA GLU A 41 4.09 -2.46 11.53
C GLU A 41 3.19 -1.63 12.45
N ASN A 42 3.68 -1.26 13.63
CA ASN A 42 2.91 -0.48 14.61
C ASN A 42 2.55 0.92 14.07
N PRO A 43 3.49 1.69 13.48
CA PRO A 43 3.14 2.93 12.78
C PRO A 43 2.10 2.74 11.67
N THR A 44 2.16 1.64 10.92
CA THR A 44 1.22 1.35 9.82
C THR A 44 -0.18 1.05 10.35
N LYS A 45 -0.28 0.24 11.41
CA LYS A 45 -1.53 -0.01 12.15
C LYS A 45 -2.12 1.28 12.72
N GLY A 46 -1.27 2.12 13.32
CA GLY A 46 -1.69 3.42 13.85
C GLY A 46 -2.29 4.34 12.79
N LYS A 47 -1.65 4.44 11.61
CA LYS A 47 -2.18 5.21 10.48
C LYS A 47 -3.52 4.68 9.98
N ALA A 48 -3.66 3.36 9.85
CA ALA A 48 -4.93 2.76 9.42
C ALA A 48 -6.05 3.01 10.43
N LEU A 49 -5.75 2.93 11.73
CA LEU A 49 -6.70 3.24 12.79
C LEU A 49 -7.13 4.71 12.76
N ASP A 50 -6.18 5.64 12.63
CA ASP A 50 -6.47 7.08 12.53
C ASP A 50 -7.38 7.40 11.33
N MET A 51 -7.14 6.73 10.19
CA MET A 51 -8.02 6.84 9.02
C MET A 51 -9.43 6.30 9.30
N LEU A 52 -9.57 5.16 9.98
CA LEU A 52 -10.88 4.60 10.36
C LEU A 52 -11.62 5.53 11.33
N GLU A 53 -10.94 6.10 12.32
CA GLU A 53 -11.51 7.01 13.31
C GLU A 53 -12.00 8.32 12.67
N ALA A 54 -11.42 8.74 11.54
CA ALA A 54 -11.92 9.85 10.74
C ALA A 54 -13.24 9.52 9.99
N GLY A 55 -13.55 8.25 9.76
CA GLY A 55 -14.70 7.77 8.97
C GLY A 55 -16.05 8.37 9.40
N PRO A 56 -16.47 8.28 10.67
CA PRO A 56 -17.73 8.84 11.14
C PRO A 56 -17.87 10.36 10.94
N VAL A 57 -16.76 11.09 10.99
CA VAL A 57 -16.75 12.55 10.81
C VAL A 57 -16.75 12.92 9.32
N GLN A 58 -16.04 12.14 8.50
CA GLN A 58 -15.90 12.38 7.05
C GLN A 58 -17.02 11.73 6.22
N GLY A 59 -17.80 10.83 6.80
CA GLY A 59 -18.98 10.23 6.17
C GLY A 59 -18.68 9.15 5.13
N PHE A 60 -17.60 8.37 5.29
CA PHE A 60 -17.29 7.23 4.41
C PHE A 60 -17.34 5.91 5.16
N ASP A 61 -17.77 4.84 4.48
CA ASP A 61 -17.74 3.47 4.98
C ASP A 61 -16.77 2.60 4.16
N ALA A 62 -15.56 2.43 4.68
CA ALA A 62 -14.53 1.55 4.12
C ALA A 62 -13.71 0.92 5.23
N ASN A 63 -13.32 -0.34 5.04
CA ASN A 63 -12.38 -1.01 5.94
C ASN A 63 -10.96 -0.61 5.56
N ILE A 64 -10.14 -0.26 6.54
CA ILE A 64 -8.72 0.06 6.36
C ILE A 64 -7.95 -0.69 7.43
N ILE A 65 -6.98 -1.52 7.02
CA ILE A 65 -6.09 -2.19 7.97
C ILE A 65 -4.63 -1.86 7.67
N GLY A 66 -3.82 -1.85 8.72
CA GLY A 66 -2.37 -1.74 8.62
C GLY A 66 -1.71 -3.05 9.06
N THR A 67 -0.69 -3.50 8.35
CA THR A 67 -0.02 -4.78 8.62
C THR A 67 1.42 -4.79 8.11
N SER A 68 2.17 -5.82 8.52
CA SER A 68 3.46 -6.20 7.96
C SER A 68 3.42 -7.54 7.21
N ASP A 69 2.28 -8.25 7.25
CA ASP A 69 2.10 -9.56 6.63
C ASP A 69 1.44 -9.44 5.26
N TYR A 70 2.11 -9.95 4.22
CA TYR A 70 1.56 -9.99 2.87
C TYR A 70 0.37 -10.95 2.73
N ALA A 71 0.16 -11.89 3.66
CA ALA A 71 -1.02 -12.74 3.68
C ALA A 71 -2.32 -11.93 3.72
N ASP A 72 -2.31 -10.77 4.37
CA ASP A 72 -3.45 -9.86 4.44
C ASP A 72 -3.77 -9.21 3.08
N THR A 73 -2.84 -9.23 2.11
CA THR A 73 -3.08 -8.73 0.74
C THR A 73 -3.88 -9.70 -0.12
N LYS A 74 -4.19 -10.91 0.38
CA LYS A 74 -4.84 -11.98 -0.37
C LYS A 74 -6.08 -11.51 -1.13
N ASP A 75 -6.18 -11.93 -2.39
CA ASP A 75 -7.29 -11.63 -3.30
C ASP A 75 -7.53 -10.11 -3.54
N SER A 76 -6.48 -9.28 -3.47
CA SER A 76 -6.55 -7.87 -3.86
C SER A 76 -6.82 -7.71 -5.35
N ASP A 77 -7.80 -6.88 -5.70
CA ASP A 77 -8.10 -6.52 -7.10
C ASP A 77 -6.98 -5.65 -7.69
N ILE A 78 -6.43 -4.74 -6.89
CA ILE A 78 -5.33 -3.84 -7.27
C ILE A 78 -4.27 -3.82 -6.16
N VAL A 79 -3.00 -3.79 -6.54
CA VAL A 79 -1.90 -3.47 -5.64
C VAL A 79 -1.15 -2.22 -6.12
N ILE A 80 -1.05 -1.22 -5.26
CA ILE A 80 -0.33 0.03 -5.53
C ILE A 80 0.99 0.00 -4.77
N ILE A 81 2.11 0.01 -5.51
CA ILE A 81 3.44 -0.02 -4.94
C ILE A 81 3.95 1.41 -4.81
N THR A 82 4.01 1.89 -3.57
CA THR A 82 4.60 3.20 -3.20
C THR A 82 5.91 3.05 -2.44
N ALA A 83 6.22 1.82 -2.00
CA ALA A 83 7.44 1.48 -1.30
C ALA A 83 8.67 1.68 -2.18
N GLY A 84 9.63 2.43 -1.65
CA GLY A 84 10.90 2.71 -2.28
C GLY A 84 11.76 3.56 -1.37
N ILE A 85 13.05 3.60 -1.68
CA ILE A 85 13.99 4.43 -0.94
C ILE A 85 13.96 5.84 -1.54
N ALA A 86 13.76 6.85 -0.70
CA ALA A 86 13.93 8.23 -1.11
C ALA A 86 15.40 8.50 -1.44
N ARG A 87 15.65 9.28 -2.50
CA ARG A 87 17.01 9.65 -2.90
C ARG A 87 17.72 10.34 -1.73
N LYS A 88 18.87 9.79 -1.32
CA LYS A 88 19.69 10.37 -0.25
C LYS A 88 20.73 11.35 -0.83
N PRO A 89 21.19 12.34 -0.04
CA PRO A 89 22.32 13.18 -0.45
C PRO A 89 23.52 12.32 -0.87
N GLY A 90 24.13 12.64 -2.02
CA GLY A 90 25.26 11.88 -2.58
C GLY A 90 24.90 10.63 -3.38
N MET A 91 23.63 10.23 -3.45
CA MET A 91 23.18 9.07 -4.25
C MET A 91 22.99 9.44 -5.73
N SER A 92 23.59 8.66 -6.63
CA SER A 92 23.36 8.80 -8.08
C SER A 92 21.95 8.32 -8.47
N ARG A 93 21.54 8.62 -9.71
CA ARG A 93 20.27 8.09 -10.23
C ARG A 93 20.33 6.56 -10.38
N ASP A 94 21.46 6.03 -10.83
CA ASP A 94 21.63 4.59 -11.06
C ASP A 94 21.64 3.80 -9.75
N ASP A 95 22.28 4.32 -8.71
CA ASP A 95 22.26 3.71 -7.37
C ASP A 95 20.83 3.60 -6.83
N LEU A 96 20.02 4.64 -7.06
CA LEU A 96 18.62 4.69 -6.66
C LEU A 96 17.79 3.64 -7.41
N VAL A 97 17.96 3.54 -8.73
CA VAL A 97 17.28 2.54 -9.57
C VAL A 97 17.63 1.13 -9.12
N GLN A 98 18.92 0.82 -8.96
CA GLN A 98 19.37 -0.52 -8.54
C GLN A 98 18.83 -0.90 -7.16
N THR A 99 18.76 0.08 -6.26
CA THR A 99 18.21 -0.13 -4.92
C THR A 99 16.70 -0.42 -4.98
N ASN A 100 15.93 0.37 -5.71
CA ASN A 100 14.48 0.17 -5.84
C ASN A 100 14.12 -1.07 -6.66
N GLN A 101 14.97 -1.50 -7.60
CA GLN A 101 14.81 -2.77 -8.31
C GLN A 101 14.80 -3.97 -7.36
N LYS A 102 15.68 -3.99 -6.35
CA LYS A 102 15.71 -5.06 -5.34
C LYS A 102 14.44 -5.09 -4.51
N VAL A 103 13.96 -3.91 -4.08
CA VAL A 103 12.70 -3.75 -3.35
C VAL A 103 11.54 -4.25 -4.21
N MET A 104 11.45 -3.81 -5.47
CA MET A 104 10.40 -4.20 -6.40
C MET A 104 10.33 -5.72 -6.57
N LYS A 105 11.47 -6.39 -6.77
CA LYS A 105 11.52 -7.84 -6.93
C LYS A 105 10.94 -8.59 -5.71
N ILE A 106 11.29 -8.15 -4.50
CA ILE A 106 10.78 -8.76 -3.25
C ILE A 106 9.28 -8.52 -3.12
N VAL A 107 8.87 -7.26 -3.26
CA VAL A 107 7.46 -6.83 -3.12
C VAL A 107 6.58 -7.55 -4.14
N THR A 108 6.93 -7.54 -5.42
CA THR A 108 6.14 -8.19 -6.47
C THR A 108 6.06 -9.70 -6.26
N SER A 109 7.13 -10.36 -5.78
CA SER A 109 7.11 -11.81 -5.51
C SER A 109 6.11 -12.17 -4.40
N GLU A 110 6.05 -11.39 -3.33
CA GLU A 110 5.06 -11.59 -2.27
C GLU A 110 3.64 -11.26 -2.75
N ILE A 111 3.45 -10.18 -3.51
CA ILE A 111 2.15 -9.80 -4.06
C ILE A 111 1.56 -10.94 -4.91
N VAL A 112 2.30 -11.46 -5.89
CA VAL A 112 1.76 -12.46 -6.83
C VAL A 112 1.48 -13.81 -6.15
N LYS A 113 2.17 -14.12 -5.05
CA LYS A 113 1.92 -15.30 -4.22
C LYS A 113 0.54 -15.25 -3.55
N HIS A 114 0.11 -14.07 -3.10
CA HIS A 114 -1.14 -13.88 -2.37
C HIS A 114 -2.30 -13.40 -3.25
N SER A 115 -1.99 -12.71 -4.36
CA SER A 115 -2.95 -12.07 -5.25
C SER A 115 -2.53 -12.21 -6.72
N PRO A 116 -2.51 -13.44 -7.29
CA PRO A 116 -1.99 -13.71 -8.63
C PRO A 116 -2.79 -13.03 -9.77
N ASN A 117 -4.04 -12.66 -9.52
CA ASN A 117 -4.93 -12.01 -10.50
C ASN A 117 -4.99 -10.49 -10.34
N THR A 118 -4.12 -9.90 -9.52
CA THR A 118 -4.17 -8.46 -9.21
C THR A 118 -3.62 -7.61 -10.34
N THR A 119 -4.12 -6.38 -10.48
CA THR A 119 -3.46 -5.35 -11.30
C THR A 119 -2.47 -4.58 -10.45
N ILE A 120 -1.20 -4.53 -10.88
CA ILE A 120 -0.15 -3.80 -10.17
C ILE A 120 0.00 -2.40 -10.76
N ILE A 121 -0.04 -1.38 -9.90
CA ILE A 121 0.25 0.02 -10.22
C ILE A 121 1.53 0.42 -9.50
N VAL A 122 2.57 0.77 -10.25
CA VAL A 122 3.85 1.23 -9.68
C VAL A 122 3.85 2.76 -9.59
N LEU A 123 4.00 3.28 -8.37
CA LEU A 123 4.14 4.71 -8.08
C LEU A 123 5.55 5.07 -7.56
N THR A 124 6.34 4.07 -7.22
CA THR A 124 7.73 4.25 -6.73
C THR A 124 8.60 4.96 -7.75
N ASN A 125 9.29 6.02 -7.32
CA ASN A 125 10.25 6.76 -8.15
C ASN A 125 11.63 6.07 -8.19
N PRO A 126 12.44 6.26 -9.24
CA PRO A 126 12.05 6.88 -10.52
C PRO A 126 11.10 5.95 -11.29
N VAL A 127 10.00 6.51 -11.78
CA VAL A 127 9.07 5.81 -12.68
C VAL A 127 9.70 5.67 -14.05
#